data_AF-A0A7J9JS76-F1
#
_entry.id   AF-A0A7J9JS76-F1
#
_cell.length_a   1.000
_cell.length_b   1.000
_cell.length_c   1.000
_cell.angle_alpha   90.00
_cell.angle_beta   90.00
_cell.angle_gamma   90.00
#
_symmetry.space_group_name_H-M   'P 1'
#
loop_
_entity.id
_entity.type
_entity.pdbx_description
1 polymer ?
#
loop_
_entity_poly.entity_id
_entity_poly.type
_entity_poly.pdbx_seq_one_letter_code
_entity_poly.pdbx_strand_id
1 'polypeptide(L)'
;MLGHSIVGGCFCSPHSEGDRLRQSVLEKVQANQLQTISLVEEKVFQKLREKEAEVENINKKNMELEEKMEQLTMEAGAWQQRARYNENMITALKFNLQQVYAQSRDSKEGCGDSEVDDTASCCNGRAIDFQLLCKENSDKKELMACKVCAVNEACMLLLPCKHLCLCKSCESKLSFCPLCQSSKFIGMEVFM
;
A
#
# COMPACT_ATOMS: atom_id res chain seq x y z
N MET A 1 65.12 84.36 57.41
CA MET A 1 64.61 82.98 57.41
C MET A 1 63.17 83.00 56.92
N LEU A 2 62.94 82.74 55.63
CA LEU A 2 61.63 82.37 55.12
C LEU A 2 61.89 81.26 54.10
N GLY A 3 61.76 80.02 54.56
CA GLY A 3 61.90 78.84 53.73
C GLY A 3 60.59 78.61 52.99
N HIS A 4 60.63 78.67 51.66
CA HIS A 4 59.56 78.18 50.82
C HIS A 4 59.78 76.69 50.55
N SER A 5 58.96 75.84 51.17
CA SER A 5 58.83 74.44 50.77
C SER A 5 58.06 74.36 49.45
N ILE A 6 58.77 74.03 48.38
CA ILE A 6 58.14 73.65 47.11
C ILE A 6 57.62 72.22 47.28
N VAL A 7 56.30 72.08 47.30
CA VAL A 7 55.60 70.80 47.32
C VAL A 7 55.86 70.14 45.96
N GLY A 8 56.72 69.12 45.94
CA GLY A 8 57.00 68.32 44.75
C GLY A 8 55.81 67.46 44.39
N GLY A 9 54.92 67.95 43.53
CA GLY A 9 53.89 67.14 42.89
C GLY A 9 54.52 66.20 41.87
N CYS A 10 54.26 64.90 41.99
CA CYS A 10 54.54 63.93 40.94
C CYS A 10 53.74 64.30 39.69
N PHE A 11 54.39 64.92 38.70
CA PHE A 11 53.85 65.01 37.34
C PHE A 11 53.94 63.62 36.70
N CYS A 12 52.84 62.87 36.72
CA CYS A 12 52.70 61.71 35.85
C CYS A 12 52.72 62.20 34.39
N SER A 13 53.70 61.76 33.60
CA SER A 13 53.81 62.15 32.19
C SER A 13 52.54 61.73 31.42
N PRO A 14 51.96 62.60 30.56
CA PRO A 14 50.74 62.32 29.79
C PRO A 14 50.78 61.03 28.95
N HIS A 15 51.99 60.59 28.60
CA HIS A 15 52.22 59.35 27.86
C HIS A 15 51.79 58.09 28.64
N SER A 16 51.99 58.08 29.97
CA SER A 16 51.68 56.92 30.83
C SER A 16 50.18 56.66 30.98
N GLU A 17 49.36 57.71 30.92
CA GLU A 17 47.90 57.60 30.96
C GLU A 17 47.33 57.10 29.62
N GLY A 18 47.89 57.56 28.51
CA GLY A 18 47.54 57.09 27.17
C GLY A 18 47.82 55.59 26.96
N ASP A 19 48.96 55.10 27.46
CA ASP A 19 49.32 53.69 27.34
C ASP A 19 48.44 52.78 28.22
N ARG A 20 48.05 53.24 29.42
CA ARG A 20 47.06 52.53 30.27
C ARG A 20 45.69 52.44 29.62
N LEU A 21 45.24 53.50 28.95
CA LEU A 21 43.97 53.50 28.23
C LEU A 21 43.99 52.52 27.07
N ARG A 22 45.08 52.50 26.28
CA ARG A 22 45.27 51.54 25.17
C ARG A 22 45.23 50.11 25.66
N GLN A 23 45.94 49.80 26.75
CA GLN A 23 45.94 48.46 27.35
C GLN A 23 44.54 48.02 27.77
N SER A 24 43.77 48.89 28.45
CA SER A 24 42.40 48.59 28.85
C SER A 24 41.46 48.36 27.66
N VAL A 25 41.65 49.10 26.57
CA VAL A 25 40.87 48.89 25.33
C VAL A 25 41.19 47.53 24.70
N LEU A 26 42.46 47.15 24.62
CA LEU A 26 42.87 45.85 24.08
C LEU A 26 42.30 44.69 24.91
N GLU A 27 42.39 44.77 26.24
CA GLU A 27 41.84 43.75 27.15
C GLU A 27 40.32 43.62 27.00
N LYS A 28 39.59 44.75 26.91
CA LYS A 28 38.14 44.73 26.69
C LYS A 28 37.77 44.15 25.33
N VAL A 29 38.51 44.47 24.27
CA VAL A 29 38.28 43.91 22.93
C VAL A 29 38.54 42.40 22.95
N GLN A 30 39.63 41.95 23.56
CA GLN A 30 39.96 40.54 23.68
C GLN A 30 38.89 39.78 24.49
N ALA A 31 38.45 40.33 25.63
CA ALA A 31 37.40 39.74 26.44
C ALA A 31 36.07 39.62 25.67
N ASN A 32 35.68 40.68 24.96
CA ASN A 32 34.47 40.67 24.13
C ASN A 32 34.56 39.67 22.97
N GLN A 33 35.74 39.54 22.34
CA GLN A 33 35.98 38.54 21.28
C GLN A 33 35.82 37.13 21.82
N LEU A 34 36.46 36.80 22.96
CA LEU A 34 36.35 35.48 23.59
C LEU A 34 34.91 35.16 24.01
N GLN A 35 34.20 36.14 24.58
CA GLN A 35 32.80 35.98 24.94
C GLN A 35 31.92 35.71 23.72
N THR A 36 32.14 36.43 22.62
CA THR A 36 31.39 36.26 21.38
C THR A 36 31.65 34.89 20.76
N ILE A 37 32.92 34.45 20.73
CA ILE A 37 33.31 33.12 20.24
C ILE A 37 32.62 32.04 21.06
N SER A 38 32.70 32.10 22.39
CA SER A 38 32.07 31.11 23.28
C SER A 38 30.55 31.01 23.06
N LEU A 39 29.87 32.14 22.88
CA LEU A 39 28.42 32.15 22.62
C LEU A 39 28.08 31.55 21.25
N VAL A 40 28.91 31.79 20.24
CA VAL A 40 28.73 31.18 18.91
C VAL A 40 29.00 29.68 18.97
N GLU A 41 30.07 29.25 19.63
CA GLU A 41 30.40 27.84 19.85
C GLU A 41 29.26 27.11 20.55
N GLU A 42 28.72 27.65 21.64
CA GLU A 42 27.59 27.06 22.36
C GLU A 42 26.35 26.88 21.45
N LYS A 43 26.03 27.90 20.65
CA LYS A 43 24.92 27.81 19.67
C LYS A 43 25.17 26.76 18.60
N VAL A 44 26.41 26.66 18.10
CA VAL A 44 26.80 25.64 17.11
C VAL A 44 26.69 24.24 17.71
N PHE A 45 27.20 24.03 18.93
CA PHE A 45 27.09 22.75 19.63
C PHE A 45 25.65 22.34 19.89
N GLN A 46 24.81 23.27 20.33
CA GLN A 46 23.39 23.01 20.54
C GLN A 46 22.72 22.61 19.21
N LYS A 47 23.05 23.31 18.11
CA LYS A 47 22.48 22.98 16.80
C LYS A 47 22.97 21.65 16.26
N LEU A 48 24.23 21.31 16.51
CA LEU A 48 24.80 20.02 16.13
C LEU A 48 24.07 18.88 16.85
N ARG A 49 23.86 19.00 18.17
CA ARG A 49 23.12 17.98 18.93
C ARG A 49 21.67 17.81 18.47
N GLU A 50 20.98 18.90 18.14
CA GLU A 50 19.64 18.82 17.54
C GLU A 50 19.65 18.03 16.24
N LYS A 51 20.66 18.25 15.39
CA LYS A 51 20.81 17.54 14.12
C LYS A 51 21.22 16.09 14.29
N GLU A 52 22.09 15.78 15.25
CA GLU A 52 22.45 14.40 15.60
C GLU A 52 21.21 13.62 16.08
N ALA A 53 20.38 14.22 16.94
CA ALA A 53 19.14 13.60 17.40
C ALA A 53 18.11 13.42 16.27
N GLU A 54 18.02 14.37 15.33
CA GLU A 54 17.19 14.24 14.13
C GLU A 54 17.63 13.06 13.26
N VAL A 55 18.95 12.92 13.03
CA VAL A 55 19.53 11.80 12.28
C VAL A 55 19.28 10.46 12.98
N GLU A 56 19.46 10.39 14.30
CA GLU A 56 19.18 9.17 15.07
C GLU A 56 17.72 8.74 14.95
N ASN A 57 16.78 9.69 15.05
CA ASN A 57 15.36 9.42 14.87
C ASN A 57 15.02 8.94 13.44
N ILE A 58 15.65 9.53 12.42
CA ILE A 58 15.49 9.08 11.03
C ILE A 58 16.03 7.65 10.86
N ASN A 59 17.21 7.36 11.38
CA ASN A 59 17.82 6.03 11.30
C ASN A 59 16.96 4.98 12.01
N LYS A 60 16.40 5.30 13.18
CA LYS A 60 15.48 4.42 13.88
C LYS A 60 14.24 4.10 13.03
N LYS A 61 13.61 5.13 12.45
CA LYS A 61 12.44 4.94 11.58
C LYS A 61 12.78 4.15 10.32
N ASN A 62 13.94 4.39 9.72
CA ASN A 62 14.39 3.63 8.55
C ASN A 62 14.53 2.14 8.89
N MET A 63 15.17 1.81 10.02
CA MET A 63 15.30 0.43 10.50
C MET A 63 13.94 -0.23 10.75
N GLU A 64 13.01 0.46 11.41
CA GLU A 64 11.64 -0.04 11.64
C GLU A 64 10.87 -0.28 10.33
N LEU A 65 11.11 0.54 9.30
CA LEU A 65 10.48 0.39 7.99
C LEU A 65 11.09 -0.76 7.18
N GLU A 66 12.41 -0.91 7.23
CA GLU A 66 13.12 -2.03 6.59
C GLU A 66 12.67 -3.38 7.16
N GLU A 67 12.55 -3.50 8.49
CA GLU A 67 12.04 -4.72 9.14
C GLU A 67 10.61 -5.05 8.70
N LYS A 68 9.73 -4.04 8.63
CA LYS A 68 8.35 -4.23 8.14
C LYS A 68 8.32 -4.64 6.68
N MET A 69 9.19 -4.07 5.84
CA MET A 69 9.28 -4.46 4.43
C MET A 69 9.73 -5.91 4.29
N GLU A 70 10.72 -6.34 5.07
CA GLU A 70 11.19 -7.72 5.08
C GLU A 70 10.08 -8.69 5.53
N GLN A 71 9.38 -8.36 6.62
CA GLN A 71 8.25 -9.15 7.12
C GLN A 71 7.15 -9.29 6.06
N LEU A 72 6.68 -8.19 5.47
CA LEU A 72 5.64 -8.22 4.44
C LEU A 72 6.08 -8.99 3.20
N THR A 73 7.36 -8.92 2.83
CA THR A 73 7.91 -9.68 1.71
C THR A 73 7.90 -11.18 2.01
N MET A 74 8.28 -11.59 3.22
CA MET A 74 8.21 -12.99 3.67
C MET A 74 6.77 -13.51 3.67
N GLU A 75 5.83 -12.73 4.22
CA GLU A 75 4.41 -13.08 4.24
C GLU A 75 3.84 -13.22 2.82
N ALA A 76 4.11 -12.26 1.94
CA ALA A 76 3.71 -12.32 0.54
C ALA A 76 4.28 -13.55 -0.18
N GLY A 77 5.54 -13.88 0.08
CA GLY A 77 6.18 -15.10 -0.42
C GLY A 77 5.47 -16.36 0.05
N ALA A 78 5.16 -16.45 1.35
CA ALA A 78 4.44 -17.60 1.92
C ALA A 78 3.04 -17.78 1.31
N TRP A 79 2.28 -16.69 1.15
CA TRP A 79 0.97 -16.71 0.49
C TRP A 79 1.08 -17.14 -0.97
N GLN A 80 2.08 -16.63 -1.71
CA GLN A 80 2.32 -17.01 -3.09
C GLN A 80 2.66 -18.50 -3.23
N GLN A 81 3.52 -19.03 -2.35
CA GLN A 81 3.86 -20.47 -2.35
C GLN A 81 2.64 -21.33 -2.08
N ARG A 82 1.81 -20.93 -1.12
CA ARG A 82 0.56 -21.63 -0.81
C ARG A 82 -0.43 -21.61 -1.99
N ALA A 83 -0.56 -20.48 -2.67
CA ALA A 83 -1.38 -20.36 -3.86
C ALA A 83 -0.89 -21.31 -4.98
N ARG A 84 0.42 -21.30 -5.28
CA ARG A 84 1.02 -22.19 -6.28
C ARG A 84 0.85 -23.68 -5.94
N TYR A 85 1.01 -24.04 -4.67
CA TYR A 85 0.77 -25.41 -4.22
C TYR A 85 -0.68 -25.83 -4.48
N ASN A 86 -1.64 -24.97 -4.13
CA ASN A 86 -3.05 -25.24 -4.39
C ASN A 86 -3.35 -25.34 -5.90
N GLU A 87 -2.77 -24.48 -6.73
CA GLU A 87 -2.90 -24.55 -8.20
C GLU A 87 -2.36 -25.87 -8.76
N ASN A 88 -1.20 -26.33 -8.28
CA ASN A 88 -0.61 -27.61 -8.68
C ASN A 88 -1.51 -28.79 -8.27
N MET A 89 -2.06 -28.77 -7.05
CA MET A 89 -3.01 -29.79 -6.61
C MET A 89 -4.26 -29.82 -7.47
N ILE A 90 -4.86 -28.64 -7.75
CA ILE A 90 -6.04 -28.53 -8.62
C ILE A 90 -5.72 -29.09 -10.01
N THR A 91 -4.55 -28.78 -10.55
CA THR A 91 -4.10 -29.26 -11.87
C THR A 91 -3.94 -30.78 -11.88
N ALA A 92 -3.33 -31.36 -10.85
CA ALA A 92 -3.19 -32.81 -10.71
C ALA A 92 -4.56 -33.51 -10.60
N LEU A 93 -5.47 -32.97 -9.78
CA LEU A 93 -6.82 -33.49 -9.63
C LEU A 93 -7.61 -33.42 -10.95
N LYS A 94 -7.50 -32.30 -11.68
CA LYS A 94 -8.10 -32.14 -13.01
C LYS A 94 -7.61 -33.21 -13.99
N PHE A 95 -6.30 -33.46 -14.02
CA PHE A 95 -5.71 -34.50 -14.88
C PHE A 95 -6.21 -35.90 -14.52
N ASN A 96 -6.22 -36.24 -13.22
CA ASN A 96 -6.71 -37.54 -12.75
C ASN A 96 -8.18 -37.77 -13.12
N LEU A 97 -9.03 -36.74 -12.98
CA LEU A 97 -10.43 -36.82 -13.40
C LEU A 97 -10.55 -37.08 -14.91
N GLN A 98 -9.82 -36.32 -15.73
CA GLN A 98 -9.82 -36.53 -17.19
C GLN A 98 -9.41 -37.96 -17.56
N GLN A 99 -8.42 -38.52 -16.87
CA GLN A 99 -7.97 -39.89 -17.10
C GLN A 99 -9.06 -40.93 -16.77
N VAL A 100 -9.75 -40.80 -15.62
CA VAL A 100 -10.87 -41.70 -15.25
C VAL A 100 -12.01 -41.61 -16.27
N TYR A 101 -12.35 -40.40 -16.75
CA TYR A 101 -13.35 -40.22 -17.79
C TYR A 101 -12.96 -40.88 -19.12
N ALA A 102 -11.68 -40.85 -19.49
CA ALA A 102 -11.18 -41.50 -20.70
C ALA A 102 -11.22 -43.04 -20.57
N GLN A 103 -10.77 -43.59 -19.44
CA GLN A 103 -10.78 -45.03 -19.17
C GLN A 103 -12.20 -45.63 -19.11
N SER A 104 -13.19 -44.86 -18.68
CA SER A 104 -14.61 -45.27 -18.67
C SER A 104 -15.19 -45.44 -20.08
N ARG A 105 -14.59 -44.85 -21.13
CA ARG A 105 -15.07 -44.97 -22.51
C ARG A 105 -14.47 -46.17 -23.25
N ASP A 106 -13.23 -46.55 -22.91
CA ASP A 106 -12.54 -47.70 -23.52
C ASP A 106 -12.93 -49.06 -22.93
N SER A 107 -13.81 -49.09 -21.91
CA SER A 107 -14.31 -50.34 -21.30
C SER A 107 -15.62 -50.88 -21.92
N LYS A 108 -16.08 -50.33 -23.05
CA LYS A 108 -17.26 -50.82 -23.79
C LYS A 108 -16.92 -51.12 -25.25
N GLU A 109 -16.10 -52.13 -25.48
CA GLU A 109 -16.07 -52.82 -26.77
C GLU A 109 -16.52 -54.26 -26.54
N GLY A 110 -17.81 -54.50 -26.75
CA GLY A 110 -18.46 -55.76 -26.45
C GLY A 110 -19.94 -55.75 -26.84
N CYS A 111 -20.19 -56.04 -28.12
CA CYS A 111 -21.37 -56.71 -28.70
C CYS A 111 -22.78 -56.14 -28.45
N GLY A 112 -23.53 -55.93 -29.53
CA GLY A 112 -24.99 -55.86 -29.46
C GLY A 112 -25.61 -54.95 -30.51
N ASP A 113 -25.80 -55.50 -31.72
CA ASP A 113 -26.74 -54.98 -32.70
C ASP A 113 -28.15 -54.98 -32.09
N SER A 114 -28.74 -53.79 -31.90
CA SER A 114 -30.15 -53.63 -31.54
C SER A 114 -30.60 -52.24 -31.96
N GLU A 115 -31.23 -52.23 -33.12
CA GLU A 115 -32.03 -51.16 -33.69
C GLU A 115 -33.33 -50.97 -32.89
N VAL A 116 -33.36 -49.97 -32.01
CA VAL A 116 -34.60 -49.33 -31.56
C VAL A 116 -34.39 -47.82 -31.36
N ASP A 117 -35.23 -47.06 -32.06
CA ASP A 117 -35.49 -45.64 -31.87
C ASP A 117 -36.24 -45.46 -30.55
N ASP A 118 -35.59 -44.87 -29.54
CA ASP A 118 -36.32 -44.24 -28.44
C ASP A 118 -35.58 -43.02 -27.90
N THR A 119 -36.35 -41.94 -27.81
CA THR A 119 -35.94 -40.58 -27.47
C THR A 119 -35.81 -40.47 -25.96
N ALA A 120 -34.59 -40.43 -25.43
CA ALA A 120 -34.37 -40.00 -24.05
C ALA A 120 -32.97 -39.40 -23.80
N SER A 121 -32.94 -38.07 -23.70
CA SER A 121 -32.13 -37.29 -22.77
C SER A 121 -30.63 -37.59 -22.69
N CYS A 122 -29.87 -37.09 -23.66
CA CYS A 122 -28.43 -36.86 -23.52
C CYS A 122 -28.18 -35.76 -22.46
N CYS A 123 -28.02 -36.19 -21.22
CA CYS A 123 -27.60 -35.32 -20.13
C CYS A 123 -26.20 -34.78 -20.42
N ASN A 124 -26.17 -33.46 -20.52
CA ASN A 124 -25.05 -32.57 -20.72
C ASN A 124 -23.85 -32.91 -19.83
N GLY A 125 -22.70 -33.15 -20.45
CA GLY A 125 -21.42 -33.37 -19.77
C GLY A 125 -20.26 -32.86 -20.61
N ARG A 126 -20.44 -31.75 -21.34
CA ARG A 126 -19.32 -31.04 -21.96
C ARG A 126 -18.69 -30.10 -20.94
N ALA A 127 -17.37 -30.22 -20.86
CA ALA A 127 -16.44 -29.44 -20.07
C ALA A 127 -16.86 -27.97 -19.94
N ILE A 128 -16.86 -27.48 -18.70
CA ILE A 128 -16.89 -26.07 -18.37
C ILE A 128 -15.59 -25.46 -18.91
N ASP A 129 -15.65 -25.02 -20.17
CA ASP A 129 -14.66 -24.14 -20.78
C ASP A 129 -15.29 -22.75 -20.93
N PHE A 130 -14.92 -21.87 -20.01
CA PHE A 130 -15.45 -20.51 -19.86
C PHE A 130 -15.05 -19.58 -21.04
N GLN A 131 -14.26 -20.06 -22.00
CA GLN A 131 -13.70 -19.25 -23.08
C GLN A 131 -14.42 -19.36 -24.44
N LEU A 132 -15.43 -20.23 -24.59
CA LEU A 132 -16.16 -20.43 -25.86
C LEU A 132 -17.48 -19.65 -26.01
N LEU A 133 -17.94 -18.93 -24.98
CA LEU A 133 -19.21 -18.17 -25.03
C LEU A 133 -19.14 -16.85 -25.83
N CYS A 134 -18.07 -16.63 -26.60
CA CYS A 134 -17.93 -15.41 -27.39
C CYS A 134 -18.47 -15.50 -28.83
N LYS A 135 -19.08 -16.60 -29.26
CA LYS A 135 -19.60 -16.78 -30.63
C LYS A 135 -21.08 -17.19 -30.67
N GLU A 136 -21.95 -16.22 -30.39
CA GLU A 136 -23.20 -15.98 -31.14
C GLU A 136 -23.73 -14.60 -30.74
N ASN A 137 -23.91 -13.73 -31.72
CA ASN A 137 -24.03 -12.28 -31.53
C ASN A 137 -25.48 -11.81 -31.25
N SER A 138 -26.39 -12.74 -30.94
CA SER A 138 -27.81 -12.46 -30.65
C SER A 138 -28.18 -12.68 -29.17
N ASP A 139 -27.53 -13.61 -28.47
CA ASP A 139 -27.99 -14.09 -27.14
C ASP A 139 -27.25 -13.43 -25.97
N LYS A 140 -26.16 -12.70 -26.24
CA LYS A 140 -25.39 -11.95 -25.23
C LYS A 140 -26.18 -10.80 -24.59
N LYS A 141 -27.16 -10.23 -25.32
CA LYS A 141 -27.98 -9.12 -24.81
C LYS A 141 -28.90 -9.55 -23.66
N GLU A 142 -29.37 -10.79 -23.66
CA GLU A 142 -30.32 -11.26 -22.64
C GLU A 142 -29.62 -11.66 -21.33
N LEU A 143 -28.37 -12.15 -21.43
CA LEU A 143 -27.52 -12.43 -20.28
C LEU A 143 -27.08 -11.17 -19.53
N MET A 144 -26.91 -10.06 -20.26
CA MET A 144 -26.48 -8.77 -19.70
C MET A 144 -27.64 -7.82 -19.39
N ALA A 145 -28.91 -8.18 -19.61
CA ALA A 145 -30.03 -7.32 -19.26
C ALA A 145 -30.37 -7.35 -17.76
N CYS A 146 -30.81 -6.21 -17.22
CA CYS A 146 -31.34 -6.10 -15.87
C CYS A 146 -32.51 -7.06 -15.68
N LYS A 147 -32.44 -7.93 -14.67
CA LYS A 147 -33.45 -8.98 -14.40
C LYS A 147 -34.78 -8.46 -13.84
N VAL A 148 -34.92 -7.15 -13.70
CA VAL A 148 -36.14 -6.50 -13.18
C VAL A 148 -36.85 -5.74 -14.29
N CYS A 149 -36.18 -4.81 -14.96
CA CYS A 149 -36.81 -4.03 -16.01
C CYS A 149 -36.65 -4.65 -17.40
N ALA A 150 -35.65 -5.51 -17.62
CA ALA A 150 -35.27 -6.05 -18.94
C ALA A 150 -34.98 -4.99 -20.03
N VAL A 151 -35.00 -3.70 -19.69
CA VAL A 151 -34.75 -2.58 -20.61
C VAL A 151 -33.28 -2.19 -20.64
N ASN A 152 -32.69 -1.99 -19.45
CA ASN A 152 -31.31 -1.52 -19.30
C ASN A 152 -30.36 -2.68 -19.08
N GLU A 153 -29.09 -2.48 -19.41
CA GLU A 153 -28.03 -3.42 -19.08
C GLU A 153 -27.81 -3.53 -17.56
N ALA A 154 -27.51 -4.73 -17.10
CA ALA A 154 -27.13 -5.03 -15.73
C ALA A 154 -25.69 -4.58 -15.50
N CYS A 155 -25.54 -3.54 -14.67
CA CYS A 155 -24.25 -2.96 -14.30
C CYS A 155 -23.98 -2.99 -12.79
N MET A 156 -24.89 -3.52 -11.98
CA MET A 156 -24.79 -3.53 -10.52
C MET A 156 -24.49 -4.92 -9.96
N LEU A 157 -23.34 -5.06 -9.31
CA LEU A 157 -22.92 -6.24 -8.55
C LEU A 157 -23.46 -6.15 -7.11
N LEU A 158 -24.20 -7.16 -6.65
CA LEU A 158 -24.84 -7.16 -5.34
C LEU A 158 -24.04 -7.95 -4.29
N LEU A 159 -23.63 -7.31 -3.19
CA LEU A 159 -22.96 -7.98 -2.08
C LEU A 159 -23.97 -8.38 -0.97
N PRO A 160 -23.80 -9.55 -0.34
CA PRO A 160 -22.62 -10.44 -0.40
C PRO A 160 -22.64 -11.48 -1.53
N CYS A 161 -23.74 -11.64 -2.26
CA CYS A 161 -23.92 -12.76 -3.20
C CYS A 161 -23.09 -12.67 -4.51
N LYS A 162 -22.51 -11.50 -4.81
CA LYS A 162 -21.69 -11.21 -6.01
C LYS A 162 -22.41 -11.43 -7.35
N HIS A 163 -23.74 -11.36 -7.38
CA HIS A 163 -24.49 -11.43 -8.63
C HIS A 163 -24.57 -10.07 -9.33
N LEU A 164 -24.23 -10.05 -10.63
CA LEU A 164 -24.42 -8.92 -11.52
C LEU A 164 -25.73 -9.11 -12.28
N CYS A 165 -26.81 -8.45 -11.83
CA CYS A 165 -28.15 -8.74 -12.35
C CYS A 165 -29.11 -7.55 -12.42
N LEU A 166 -28.71 -6.37 -11.94
CA LEU A 166 -29.56 -5.17 -11.90
C LEU A 166 -28.90 -4.01 -12.66
N CYS A 167 -29.70 -3.14 -13.26
CA CYS A 167 -29.25 -1.81 -13.66
C CYS A 167 -29.28 -0.85 -12.47
N LYS A 168 -28.53 0.26 -12.56
CA LYS A 168 -28.46 1.31 -11.51
C LYS A 168 -29.82 1.79 -11.00
N SER A 169 -30.80 1.98 -11.89
CA SER A 169 -32.15 2.43 -11.51
C SER A 169 -32.97 1.38 -10.74
N CYS A 170 -32.73 0.09 -10.96
CA CYS A 170 -33.46 -0.99 -10.29
C CYS A 170 -32.79 -1.39 -8.97
N GLU A 171 -31.47 -1.22 -8.87
CA GLU A 171 -30.71 -1.54 -7.66
C GLU A 171 -31.22 -0.76 -6.44
N SER A 172 -31.48 0.54 -6.58
CA SER A 172 -31.97 1.40 -5.49
C SER A 172 -33.35 1.00 -4.93
N LYS A 173 -34.14 0.21 -5.68
CA LYS A 173 -35.51 -0.18 -5.33
C LYS A 173 -35.61 -1.55 -4.66
N LEU A 174 -34.51 -2.31 -4.64
CA LEU A 174 -34.49 -3.69 -4.14
C LEU A 174 -33.52 -3.84 -2.96
N SER A 175 -33.96 -4.53 -1.92
CA SER A 175 -33.14 -4.89 -0.74
C SER A 175 -32.64 -6.34 -0.78
N PHE A 176 -32.87 -7.07 -1.87
CA PHE A 176 -32.46 -8.46 -2.04
C PHE A 176 -32.05 -8.73 -3.50
N CYS A 177 -31.27 -9.78 -3.71
CA CYS A 177 -30.87 -10.24 -5.03
C CYS A 177 -32.01 -11.03 -5.69
N PRO A 178 -32.47 -10.68 -6.91
CA PRO A 178 -33.54 -11.41 -7.60
C PRO A 178 -33.13 -12.83 -8.03
N LEU A 179 -31.83 -13.13 -8.12
CA LEU A 179 -31.34 -14.46 -8.53
C LEU A 179 -31.31 -15.47 -7.38
N CYS A 180 -30.81 -15.06 -6.22
CA CYS A 180 -30.58 -15.97 -5.08
C CYS A 180 -31.30 -15.56 -3.79
N GLN A 181 -32.13 -14.50 -3.84
CA GLN A 181 -32.93 -13.98 -2.73
C GLN A 181 -32.15 -13.57 -1.48
N SER A 182 -30.81 -13.49 -1.57
CA SER A 182 -29.96 -13.01 -0.48
C SER A 182 -30.18 -11.52 -0.24
N SER A 183 -30.21 -11.09 1.03
CA SER A 183 -30.29 -9.68 1.40
C SER A 183 -29.10 -8.89 0.82
N LYS A 184 -29.41 -7.76 0.17
CA LYS A 184 -28.45 -6.83 -0.40
C LYS A 184 -27.93 -5.91 0.70
N PHE A 185 -26.63 -5.97 0.96
CA PHE A 185 -25.97 -5.01 1.84
C PHE A 185 -25.53 -3.76 1.06
N ILE A 186 -24.87 -3.97 -0.08
CA ILE A 186 -24.40 -2.88 -0.95
C ILE A 186 -24.41 -3.32 -2.42
N GLY A 187 -24.72 -2.39 -3.32
CA GLY A 187 -24.57 -2.55 -4.76
C GLY A 187 -23.37 -1.75 -5.26
N MET A 188 -22.54 -2.36 -6.10
CA MET A 188 -21.38 -1.71 -6.72
C MET A 188 -21.56 -1.68 -8.23
N GLU A 189 -21.40 -0.51 -8.83
CA GLU A 189 -21.43 -0.36 -10.30
C GLU A 189 -20.13 -0.89 -10.90
N VAL A 190 -20.26 -1.72 -11.92
CA VAL A 190 -19.14 -2.31 -12.68
C VAL A 190 -19.19 -1.74 -14.09
N PHE A 191 -18.08 -1.16 -14.53
CA PHE A 191 -17.90 -0.69 -15.90
C PHE A 191 -17.37 -1.87 -16.74
N MET A 192 -18.15 -2.29 -17.74
CA MET A 192 -17.83 -3.37 -18.69
C MET A 192 -17.27 -2.79 -19.98
#